data_AF-A0A3N0C5G9-F1
#
_entry.id   AF-A0A3N0C5G9-F1
#
_cell.length_a   1.000
_cell.length_b   1.000
_cell.length_c   1.000
_cell.angle_alpha   90.00
_cell.angle_beta   90.00
_cell.angle_gamma   90.00
#
_symmetry.space_group_name_H-M   'P 1'
#
loop_
_entity.id
_entity.type
_entity.pdbx_description
1 polymer ?
#
loop_
_entity_poly.entity_id
_entity_poly.type
_entity_poly.pdbx_seq_one_letter_code
_entity_poly.pdbx_strand_id
1 'polypeptide(L)'
;MSETQDVPPAAPGSSGPGTTGQAPAGPEEAPVRPVLRAAAAKRANASVLGMFIALAISIAVFLPIVLLNPGPKSDGYRPNIDVAAVSRNATDVAGFTPAVPDTGGAYRANYARWESGTTSGVPTWEVGYLTPNESFIGLVQTRQPNPTWLLQQTRNAGVTGTRSAGGADWELRDTSKGQKSMVLVRAGTTVVLSGAAKLDEFSVLAAAVVQAIDSSAASTPAAPAAPNTPAATDAADATISAPAAPSP
;
A
#
# COMPACT_ATOMS: atom_id res chain seq x y z
N MET A 1 5.37 -39.18 -57.76
CA MET A 1 4.67 -37.90 -57.56
C MET A 1 5.78 -36.90 -57.28
N SER A 2 6.50 -36.44 -58.32
CA SER A 2 6.10 -35.35 -59.23
C SER A 2 5.91 -34.04 -58.46
N GLU A 3 6.46 -32.89 -58.79
CA GLU A 3 7.43 -32.44 -59.79
C GLU A 3 7.72 -30.96 -59.42
N THR A 4 8.82 -30.44 -59.95
CA THR A 4 9.45 -29.13 -59.85
C THR A 4 8.64 -27.89 -60.27
N GLN A 5 9.27 -26.71 -60.07
CA GLN A 5 9.37 -25.54 -60.98
C GLN A 5 8.46 -24.33 -60.66
N ASP A 6 8.97 -23.15 -60.27
CA ASP A 6 9.74 -22.08 -61.00
C ASP A 6 8.83 -21.09 -61.77
N VAL A 7 8.82 -19.82 -61.31
CA VAL A 7 8.93 -18.51 -62.03
C VAL A 7 8.03 -18.23 -63.28
N PRO A 8 7.62 -16.95 -63.50
CA PRO A 8 6.33 -16.52 -64.06
C PRO A 8 6.37 -16.27 -65.58
N PRO A 9 5.25 -15.83 -66.20
CA PRO A 9 5.41 -14.95 -67.36
C PRO A 9 4.36 -13.84 -67.56
N ALA A 10 4.89 -12.75 -68.11
CA ALA A 10 4.43 -12.04 -69.30
C ALA A 10 3.12 -11.23 -69.31
N ALA A 11 3.30 -9.95 -69.68
CA ALA A 11 2.32 -9.10 -70.33
C ALA A 11 1.87 -9.66 -71.70
N PRO A 12 0.81 -9.08 -72.28
CA PRO A 12 0.88 -8.73 -73.69
C PRO A 12 0.57 -7.24 -73.91
N GLY A 13 1.33 -6.65 -74.82
CA GLY A 13 1.05 -5.34 -75.39
C GLY A 13 -0.14 -5.37 -76.34
N SER A 14 -0.55 -4.17 -76.77
CA SER A 14 -1.34 -3.97 -77.97
C SER A 14 -0.85 -2.69 -78.66
N SER A 15 -0.39 -2.88 -79.89
CA SER A 15 0.16 -1.91 -80.85
C SER A 15 -0.98 -1.09 -81.49
N GLY A 16 -0.87 0.24 -81.60
CA GLY A 16 -0.56 0.99 -82.84
C GLY A 16 -1.81 1.71 -83.42
N PRO A 17 -1.73 2.64 -84.41
CA PRO A 17 -0.59 3.29 -85.05
C PRO A 17 -0.62 4.84 -84.94
N GLY A 18 0.45 5.49 -85.40
CA GLY A 18 0.71 6.91 -85.18
C GLY A 18 0.08 7.90 -86.18
N THR A 19 0.37 9.18 -85.94
CA THR A 19 0.58 10.17 -87.00
C THR A 19 1.43 11.34 -86.47
N THR A 20 2.59 11.49 -87.11
CA THR A 20 3.29 12.74 -87.48
C THR A 20 3.50 13.88 -86.48
N GLY A 21 4.78 14.29 -86.42
CA GLY A 21 5.12 15.61 -86.95
C GLY A 21 5.51 16.68 -85.93
N GLN A 22 6.76 17.11 -86.04
CA GLN A 22 7.47 18.02 -85.16
C GLN A 22 7.30 19.51 -85.54
N ALA A 23 7.26 20.36 -84.49
CA ALA A 23 7.75 21.75 -84.39
C ALA A 23 6.97 22.92 -85.05
N PRO A 24 7.25 24.20 -84.68
CA PRO A 24 7.70 24.79 -83.40
C PRO A 24 6.95 26.11 -83.05
N ALA A 25 7.10 26.64 -81.82
CA ALA A 25 7.31 28.07 -81.53
C ALA A 25 7.20 28.33 -80.01
N GLY A 26 8.27 28.87 -79.41
CA GLY A 26 8.14 29.68 -78.19
C GLY A 26 7.52 31.05 -78.52
N PRO A 27 7.29 31.98 -77.56
CA PRO A 27 8.10 32.22 -76.36
C PRO A 27 7.26 32.56 -75.09
N GLU A 28 7.95 33.04 -74.03
CA GLU A 28 7.42 33.82 -72.88
C GLU A 28 6.85 33.08 -71.65
N GLU A 29 7.78 32.77 -70.74
CA GLU A 29 7.85 33.26 -69.35
C GLU A 29 6.56 33.75 -68.65
N ALA A 30 6.11 33.00 -67.64
CA ALA A 30 5.57 33.58 -66.41
C ALA A 30 5.63 32.55 -65.26
N PRO A 31 6.04 32.94 -64.04
CA PRO A 31 6.08 32.03 -62.90
C PRO A 31 4.64 31.67 -62.51
N VAL A 32 4.25 30.42 -62.74
CA VAL A 32 2.95 29.89 -62.31
C VAL A 32 2.96 29.82 -60.78
N ARG A 33 2.50 30.90 -60.12
CA ARG A 33 2.09 30.83 -58.72
C ARG A 33 0.94 29.81 -58.65
N PRO A 34 1.06 28.71 -57.90
CA PRO A 34 -0.08 27.83 -57.68
C PRO A 34 -1.07 28.57 -56.78
N VAL A 35 -1.96 29.35 -57.40
CA VAL A 35 -3.16 29.85 -56.71
C VAL A 35 -4.02 28.63 -56.43
N LEU A 36 -4.10 28.24 -55.16
CA LEU A 36 -5.07 27.29 -54.66
C LEU A 36 -6.45 27.76 -55.14
N ARG A 37 -7.01 27.08 -56.16
CA ARG A 37 -8.35 27.38 -56.67
C ARG A 37 -9.29 27.36 -55.47
N ALA A 38 -10.13 28.40 -55.32
CA ALA A 38 -11.06 28.56 -54.19
C ALA A 38 -11.93 27.31 -53.89
N ALA A 39 -12.10 26.42 -54.87
CA ALA A 39 -12.74 25.12 -54.73
C ALA A 39 -12.01 24.12 -53.81
N ALA A 40 -10.67 24.19 -53.70
CA ALA A 40 -9.87 23.35 -52.81
C ALA A 40 -9.95 23.81 -51.34
N ALA A 41 -9.96 25.14 -51.11
CA ALA A 41 -10.15 25.71 -49.77
C ALA A 41 -11.56 25.43 -49.22
N LYS A 42 -12.59 25.46 -50.07
CA LYS A 42 -13.97 25.14 -49.67
C LYS A 42 -14.15 23.66 -49.29
N ARG A 43 -13.39 22.74 -49.91
CA ARG A 43 -13.38 21.30 -49.56
C ARG A 43 -12.60 21.00 -48.28
N ALA A 44 -11.49 21.71 -48.04
CA ALA A 44 -10.75 21.60 -46.78
C ALA A 44 -11.53 22.20 -45.59
N ASN A 45 -12.21 23.33 -45.76
CA ASN A 45 -13.09 23.87 -44.73
C ASN A 45 -14.32 22.99 -44.47
N ALA A 46 -14.81 22.26 -45.49
CA ALA A 46 -15.89 21.30 -45.31
C ALA A 46 -15.46 20.08 -44.46
N SER A 47 -14.22 19.58 -44.61
CA SER A 47 -13.71 18.51 -43.74
C SER A 47 -13.42 19.00 -42.32
N VAL A 48 -12.90 20.23 -42.17
CA VAL A 48 -12.65 20.85 -40.86
C VAL A 48 -13.96 21.15 -40.13
N LEU A 49 -14.96 21.71 -40.81
CA LEU A 49 -16.28 21.96 -40.23
C LEU A 49 -16.98 20.64 -39.85
N GLY A 50 -16.88 19.62 -40.71
CA GLY A 50 -17.36 18.27 -40.41
C GLY A 50 -16.68 17.66 -39.18
N MET A 51 -15.37 17.88 -39.01
CA MET A 51 -14.62 17.45 -37.83
C MET A 51 -15.11 18.13 -36.55
N PHE A 52 -15.36 19.45 -36.59
CA PHE A 52 -15.91 20.18 -35.43
C PHE A 52 -17.34 19.74 -35.10
N ILE A 53 -18.17 19.50 -36.12
CA ILE A 53 -19.53 18.98 -35.91
C ILE A 53 -19.47 17.57 -35.29
N ALA A 54 -18.60 16.68 -35.80
CA ALA A 54 -18.43 15.35 -35.24
C ALA A 54 -17.90 15.38 -33.79
N LEU A 55 -16.96 16.27 -33.48
CA LEU A 55 -16.46 16.48 -32.12
C LEU A 55 -17.56 17.01 -31.19
N ALA A 56 -18.34 17.99 -31.65
CA ALA A 56 -19.45 18.54 -30.89
C ALA A 56 -20.53 17.50 -30.62
N ILE A 57 -20.87 16.66 -31.61
CA ILE A 57 -21.82 15.55 -31.44
C ILE A 57 -21.26 14.52 -30.43
N SER A 58 -19.98 14.17 -30.52
CA SER A 58 -19.34 13.24 -29.58
C SER A 58 -19.40 13.78 -28.15
N ILE A 59 -19.06 15.05 -27.93
CA ILE A 59 -19.17 15.71 -26.62
C ILE A 59 -20.64 15.75 -26.19
N ALA A 60 -21.58 16.12 -27.06
CA ALA A 60 -23.00 16.20 -26.73
C ALA A 60 -23.61 14.86 -26.31
N VAL A 61 -23.07 13.74 -26.80
CA VAL A 61 -23.48 12.38 -26.38
C VAL A 61 -22.84 12.00 -25.04
N PHE A 62 -21.56 12.33 -24.82
CA PHE A 62 -20.86 12.00 -23.57
C PHE A 62 -21.22 12.91 -22.39
N LEU A 63 -21.44 14.19 -22.64
CA LEU A 63 -21.72 15.20 -21.62
C LEU A 63 -22.93 14.87 -20.74
N PRO A 64 -24.10 14.43 -21.26
CA PRO A 64 -25.21 14.03 -20.41
C PRO A 64 -24.87 12.79 -19.59
N ILE A 65 -24.10 11.82 -20.10
CA ILE A 65 -23.68 10.65 -19.32
C ILE A 65 -22.76 11.07 -18.17
N VAL A 66 -21.86 12.02 -18.41
CA VAL A 66 -20.94 12.54 -17.39
C VAL A 66 -21.67 13.42 -16.37
N LEU A 67 -22.64 14.24 -16.80
CA LEU A 67 -23.40 15.14 -15.93
C LEU A 67 -24.51 14.42 -15.14
N LEU A 68 -25.16 13.39 -15.73
CA LEU A 68 -26.15 12.54 -15.05
C LEU A 68 -25.52 11.42 -14.23
N ASN A 69 -24.21 11.22 -14.32
CA ASN A 69 -23.48 10.45 -13.33
C ASN A 69 -23.12 11.40 -12.18
N PRO A 70 -23.95 11.52 -11.11
CA PRO A 70 -23.47 12.13 -9.89
C PRO A 70 -22.28 11.30 -9.46
N GLY A 71 -21.07 11.81 -9.72
CA GLY A 71 -19.84 11.19 -9.22
C GLY A 71 -20.10 10.83 -7.76
N PRO A 72 -19.69 9.61 -7.31
CA PRO A 72 -20.07 9.11 -6.01
C PRO A 72 -19.87 10.24 -5.01
N LYS A 73 -20.97 10.70 -4.39
CA LYS A 73 -20.92 11.66 -3.27
C LYS A 73 -20.31 10.88 -2.13
N SER A 74 -19.00 10.69 -2.19
CA SER A 74 -18.27 9.91 -1.22
C SER A 74 -17.96 10.77 0.00
N ASP A 75 -19.00 11.30 0.64
CA ASP A 75 -19.09 11.09 2.09
C ASP A 75 -19.26 9.59 2.40
N GLY A 76 -19.52 8.76 1.37
CA GLY A 76 -18.67 7.61 1.03
C GLY A 76 -18.29 6.80 2.23
N TYR A 77 -19.27 6.09 2.79
CA TYR A 77 -19.14 5.08 3.82
C TYR A 77 -17.70 4.90 4.29
N ARG A 78 -17.31 5.73 5.26
CA ARG A 78 -15.95 5.70 5.83
C ARG A 78 -16.05 4.83 7.08
N PRO A 79 -15.66 3.54 7.04
CA PRO A 79 -15.85 2.65 8.19
C PRO A 79 -15.11 3.24 9.38
N ASN A 80 -15.82 3.65 10.42
CA ASN A 80 -15.18 4.09 11.65
C ASN A 80 -14.72 2.82 12.38
N ILE A 81 -13.48 2.40 12.11
CA ILE A 81 -12.91 1.20 12.69
C ILE A 81 -12.56 1.50 14.15
N ASP A 82 -13.27 0.88 15.08
CA ASP A 82 -12.91 0.89 16.49
C ASP A 82 -11.73 -0.07 16.72
N VAL A 83 -10.52 0.46 16.56
CA VAL A 83 -9.26 -0.27 16.77
C VAL A 83 -9.18 -0.82 18.21
N ALA A 84 -9.73 -0.10 19.18
CA ALA A 84 -9.73 -0.52 20.58
C ALA A 84 -10.62 -1.74 20.80
N ALA A 85 -11.82 -1.78 20.18
CA ALA A 85 -12.69 -2.96 20.23
C ALA A 85 -12.04 -4.18 19.58
N VAL A 86 -11.42 -4.03 18.41
CA VAL A 86 -10.74 -5.16 17.74
C VAL A 86 -9.53 -5.63 18.56
N SER A 87 -8.76 -4.71 19.15
CA SER A 87 -7.63 -5.04 20.03
C SER A 87 -8.08 -5.84 21.26
N ARG A 88 -9.18 -5.43 21.93
CA ARG A 88 -9.76 -6.18 23.06
C ARG A 88 -10.13 -7.60 22.66
N ASN A 89 -10.81 -7.77 21.51
CA ASN A 89 -11.19 -9.10 21.02
C ASN A 89 -9.97 -9.97 20.66
N ALA A 90 -8.87 -9.35 20.24
CA ALA A 90 -7.64 -10.04 19.87
C ALA A 90 -6.74 -10.38 21.09
N THR A 91 -6.95 -9.76 22.24
CA THR A 91 -6.03 -9.86 23.40
C THR A 91 -5.86 -11.30 23.88
N ASP A 92 -6.96 -12.05 24.00
CA ASP A 92 -6.92 -13.44 24.50
C ASP A 92 -6.17 -14.38 23.54
N VAL A 93 -6.38 -14.21 22.23
CA VAL A 93 -5.70 -15.03 21.20
C VAL A 93 -4.26 -14.60 20.96
N ALA A 94 -3.96 -13.32 21.17
CA ALA A 94 -2.63 -12.75 20.99
C ALA A 94 -1.68 -13.10 22.15
N GLY A 95 -2.21 -13.27 23.36
CA GLY A 95 -1.41 -13.44 24.58
C GLY A 95 -0.63 -12.17 24.97
N PHE A 96 -1.03 -11.02 24.45
CA PHE A 96 -0.59 -9.68 24.83
C PHE A 96 -1.70 -8.69 24.45
N THR A 97 -1.71 -7.49 25.03
CA THR A 97 -2.65 -6.43 24.63
C THR A 97 -2.11 -5.72 23.37
N PRO A 98 -2.75 -5.84 22.20
CA PRO A 98 -2.28 -5.20 20.98
C PRO A 98 -2.29 -3.68 21.06
N ALA A 99 -1.27 -3.02 20.51
CA ALA A 99 -1.12 -1.58 20.59
C ALA A 99 -2.25 -0.84 19.86
N VAL A 100 -2.88 0.10 20.56
CA VAL A 100 -3.91 1.00 20.05
C VAL A 100 -3.40 2.44 20.20
N PRO A 101 -2.60 2.94 19.24
CA PRO A 101 -2.06 4.29 19.33
C PRO A 101 -3.19 5.33 19.24
N ASP A 102 -3.24 6.22 20.23
CA ASP A 102 -4.06 7.42 20.17
C ASP A 102 -3.29 8.52 19.44
N THR A 103 -3.84 8.96 18.31
CA THR A 103 -3.23 10.01 17.48
C THR A 103 -3.95 11.36 17.59
N GLY A 104 -4.82 11.52 18.60
CA GLY A 104 -5.58 12.76 18.81
C GLY A 104 -6.54 13.08 17.67
N GLY A 105 -6.96 12.07 16.91
CA GLY A 105 -7.84 12.22 15.74
C GLY A 105 -7.14 12.68 14.47
N ALA A 106 -5.82 12.91 14.48
CA ALA A 106 -5.08 13.31 13.28
C ALA A 106 -4.93 12.16 12.27
N TYR A 107 -4.89 10.91 12.74
CA TYR A 107 -4.77 9.73 11.90
C TYR A 107 -6.06 8.93 11.96
N ARG A 108 -6.44 8.39 10.82
CA ARG A 108 -7.64 7.60 10.69
C ARG A 108 -7.29 6.12 10.49
N ALA A 109 -7.87 5.24 11.28
CA ALA A 109 -7.77 3.80 11.02
C ALA A 109 -8.56 3.43 9.75
N ASN A 110 -7.91 2.77 8.81
CA ASN A 110 -8.51 2.18 7.61
C ASN A 110 -8.96 0.74 7.86
N TYR A 111 -8.16 -0.04 8.59
CA TYR A 111 -8.46 -1.40 9.02
C TYR A 111 -7.73 -1.73 10.32
N ALA A 112 -8.25 -2.70 11.07
CA ALA A 112 -7.59 -3.31 12.22
C ALA A 112 -7.96 -4.79 12.24
N ARG A 113 -6.97 -5.69 12.41
CA ARG A 113 -7.20 -7.13 12.44
C ARG A 113 -6.10 -7.87 13.18
N TRP A 114 -6.48 -9.02 13.72
CA TRP A 114 -5.56 -10.05 14.16
C TRP A 114 -5.35 -11.07 13.04
N GLU A 115 -4.10 -11.40 12.76
CA GLU A 115 -3.72 -12.46 11.84
C GLU A 115 -3.02 -13.57 12.62
N SER A 116 -3.61 -14.77 12.64
CA SER A 116 -3.08 -15.90 13.42
C SER A 116 -1.78 -16.49 12.87
N GLY A 117 -1.26 -15.96 11.76
CA GLY A 117 0.00 -16.39 11.17
C GLY A 117 -0.05 -17.72 10.41
N THR A 118 -1.22 -18.17 9.96
CA THR A 118 -1.37 -19.45 9.23
C THR A 118 -0.55 -19.51 7.93
N THR A 119 -0.31 -18.38 7.28
CA THR A 119 0.50 -18.29 6.05
C THR A 119 1.97 -17.91 6.33
N SER A 120 2.21 -16.96 7.23
CA SER A 120 3.55 -16.42 7.52
C SER A 120 4.31 -17.18 8.60
N GLY A 121 3.63 -18.01 9.38
CA GLY A 121 4.15 -18.62 10.61
C GLY A 121 4.34 -17.63 11.76
N VAL A 122 3.91 -16.37 11.59
CA VAL A 122 4.08 -15.29 12.58
C VAL A 122 2.71 -14.67 12.85
N PRO A 123 2.13 -14.87 14.05
CA PRO A 123 0.90 -14.20 14.42
C PRO A 123 1.15 -12.70 14.60
N THR A 124 0.31 -11.87 13.99
CA THR A 124 0.47 -10.42 13.91
C THR A 124 -0.81 -9.67 14.24
N TRP A 125 -0.65 -8.58 14.96
CA TRP A 125 -1.62 -7.50 15.03
C TRP A 125 -1.35 -6.52 13.90
N GLU A 126 -2.35 -6.19 13.09
CA GLU A 126 -2.21 -5.26 11.97
C GLU A 126 -3.22 -4.14 12.04
N VAL A 127 -2.75 -2.91 11.87
CA VAL A 127 -3.62 -1.73 11.75
C VAL A 127 -3.11 -0.83 10.62
N GLY A 128 -4.00 -0.45 9.72
CA GLY A 128 -3.68 0.52 8.68
C GLY A 128 -4.15 1.91 9.08
N TYR A 129 -3.27 2.90 9.04
CA TYR A 129 -3.60 4.31 9.28
C TYR A 129 -3.47 5.14 8.01
N LEU A 130 -4.41 6.07 7.83
CA LEU A 130 -4.33 7.16 6.89
C LEU A 130 -3.89 8.42 7.62
N THR A 131 -2.87 9.08 7.10
CA THR A 131 -2.32 10.32 7.65
C THR A 131 -3.15 11.55 7.22
N PRO A 132 -2.92 12.73 7.82
CA PRO A 132 -3.56 13.97 7.37
C PRO A 132 -3.32 14.31 5.90
N ASN A 133 -2.21 13.85 5.32
CA ASN A 133 -1.87 14.01 3.89
C ASN A 133 -2.37 12.84 3.03
N GLU A 134 -3.38 12.09 3.49
CA GLU A 134 -3.96 10.91 2.81
C GLU A 134 -2.93 9.82 2.45
N SER A 135 -1.79 9.80 3.13
CA SER A 135 -0.78 8.77 2.95
C SER A 135 -1.06 7.58 3.86
N PHE A 136 -0.57 6.40 3.48
CA PHE A 136 -0.79 5.18 4.24
C PHE A 136 0.42 4.82 5.11
N ILE A 137 0.16 4.46 6.37
CA ILE A 137 1.12 3.83 7.28
C ILE A 137 0.46 2.58 7.89
N GLY A 138 1.03 1.41 7.63
CA GLY A 138 0.67 0.16 8.27
C GLY A 138 1.50 -0.06 9.54
N LEU A 139 0.82 -0.33 10.64
CA LEU A 139 1.36 -0.84 11.90
C LEU A 139 1.21 -2.35 11.90
N VAL A 140 2.32 -3.05 12.15
CA VAL A 140 2.31 -4.49 12.41
C VAL A 140 3.06 -4.77 13.71
N GLN A 141 2.47 -5.53 14.62
CA GLN A 141 3.06 -5.91 15.90
C GLN A 141 2.99 -7.42 16.11
N THR A 142 4.07 -8.02 16.62
CA THR A 142 4.12 -9.45 16.94
C THR A 142 5.01 -9.72 18.15
N ARG A 143 4.71 -10.79 18.89
CA ARG A 143 5.56 -11.31 19.98
C ARG A 143 6.52 -12.42 19.50
N GLN A 144 6.31 -12.97 18.31
CA GLN A 144 7.06 -14.11 17.78
C GLN A 144 7.67 -13.78 16.41
N PRO A 145 8.49 -12.71 16.30
CA PRO A 145 9.11 -12.35 15.03
C PRO A 145 10.07 -13.45 14.58
N ASN A 146 10.20 -13.65 13.27
CA ASN A 146 11.30 -14.41 12.68
C ASN A 146 12.04 -13.57 11.63
N PRO A 147 13.32 -13.89 11.32
CA PRO A 147 14.12 -13.07 10.42
C PRO A 147 13.52 -12.93 9.02
N THR A 148 12.94 -14.00 8.48
CA THR A 148 12.31 -14.00 7.15
C THR A 148 11.12 -13.06 7.10
N TRP A 149 10.26 -13.09 8.12
CA TRP A 149 9.11 -12.21 8.25
C TRP A 149 9.52 -10.75 8.36
N LEU A 150 10.55 -10.44 9.16
CA LEU A 150 11.03 -9.06 9.30
C LEU A 150 11.56 -8.51 7.96
N LEU A 151 12.30 -9.33 7.22
CA LEU A 151 12.76 -8.98 5.86
C LEU A 151 11.59 -8.74 4.91
N GLN A 152 10.56 -9.58 4.95
CA GLN A 152 9.35 -9.39 4.13
C GLN A 152 8.60 -8.11 4.52
N GLN A 153 8.40 -7.86 5.81
CA GLN A 153 7.69 -6.69 6.32
C GLN A 153 8.42 -5.38 5.97
N THR A 154 9.76 -5.41 5.95
CA THR A 154 10.61 -4.28 5.57
C THR A 154 10.93 -4.25 4.07
N ARG A 155 10.34 -5.15 3.27
CA ARG A 155 10.58 -5.30 1.81
C ARG A 155 12.06 -5.42 1.43
N ASN A 156 12.85 -6.11 2.25
CA ASN A 156 14.30 -6.25 2.11
C ASN A 156 15.04 -4.91 2.11
N ALA A 157 14.45 -3.86 2.70
CA ALA A 157 15.13 -2.58 2.87
C ALA A 157 16.28 -2.71 3.87
N GLY A 158 17.44 -2.17 3.47
CA GLY A 158 18.58 -2.02 4.36
C GLY A 158 18.32 -0.96 5.44
N VAL A 159 19.07 -1.06 6.54
CA VAL A 159 19.06 -0.03 7.59
C VAL A 159 19.74 1.22 7.05
N THR A 160 19.02 2.33 7.07
CA THR A 160 19.49 3.64 6.60
C THR A 160 19.82 4.59 7.75
N GLY A 161 19.38 4.26 8.97
CA GLY A 161 19.73 5.00 10.17
C GLY A 161 18.80 4.69 11.33
N THR A 162 18.73 5.62 12.28
CA THR A 162 17.81 5.57 13.41
C THR A 162 16.98 6.85 13.48
N ARG A 163 15.78 6.76 14.04
CA ARG A 163 14.86 7.88 14.23
C ARG A 163 14.27 7.81 15.63
N SER A 164 14.49 8.85 16.43
CA SER A 164 13.91 8.92 17.77
C SER A 164 12.44 9.39 17.68
N ALA A 165 11.54 8.64 18.32
CA ALA A 165 10.11 8.97 18.42
C ALA A 165 9.50 8.34 19.68
N GLY A 166 8.75 9.13 20.45
CA GLY A 166 8.13 8.66 21.71
C GLY A 166 9.14 8.24 22.78
N GLY A 167 10.36 8.78 22.76
CA GLY A 167 11.43 8.33 23.67
C GLY A 167 11.97 6.94 23.35
N ALA A 168 11.74 6.43 22.14
CA ALA A 168 12.32 5.20 21.63
C ALA A 168 13.13 5.47 20.36
N ASP A 169 14.24 4.75 20.20
CA ASP A 169 15.01 4.78 18.95
C ASP A 169 14.51 3.69 18.02
N TRP A 170 13.91 4.14 16.91
CA TRP A 170 13.42 3.27 15.85
C TRP A 170 14.50 3.07 14.80
N GLU A 171 14.68 1.83 14.37
CA GLU A 171 15.54 1.51 13.24
C GLU A 171 14.83 1.93 11.94
N LEU A 172 15.43 2.87 11.22
CA LEU A 172 14.89 3.37 9.96
C LEU A 172 15.45 2.56 8.79
N ARG A 173 14.56 2.15 7.91
CA ARG A 173 14.85 1.44 6.66
C ARG A 173 14.14 2.13 5.51
N ASP A 174 14.84 2.35 4.41
CA ASP A 174 14.25 2.94 3.19
C ASP A 174 14.53 2.03 2.00
N THR A 175 13.55 1.96 1.10
CA THR A 175 13.72 1.32 -0.20
C THR A 175 14.09 2.38 -1.22
N SER A 176 14.82 2.01 -2.27
CA SER A 176 15.07 2.91 -3.40
C SER A 176 13.80 3.39 -4.11
N LYS A 177 12.64 2.76 -3.83
CA LYS A 177 11.31 3.09 -4.38
C LYS A 177 10.51 4.04 -3.47
N GLY A 178 11.12 4.62 -2.45
CA GLY A 178 10.50 5.62 -1.57
C GLY A 178 9.62 5.07 -0.45
N GLN A 179 9.50 3.74 -0.31
CA GLN A 179 8.81 3.12 0.83
C GLN A 179 9.72 3.11 2.05
N LYS A 180 9.20 3.57 3.19
CA LYS A 180 9.92 3.66 4.47
C LYS A 180 9.36 2.65 5.44
N SER A 181 10.25 2.11 6.27
CA SER A 181 9.89 1.25 7.39
C SER A 181 10.63 1.69 8.64
N MET A 182 9.95 1.71 9.78
CA MET A 182 10.54 1.93 11.09
C MET A 182 10.29 0.69 11.95
N VAL A 183 11.34 0.13 12.52
CA VAL A 183 11.27 -1.09 13.35
C VAL A 183 11.65 -0.74 14.78
N LEU A 184 10.89 -1.25 15.74
CA LEU A 184 11.17 -1.13 17.16
C LEU A 184 10.90 -2.45 17.87
N VAL A 185 11.81 -2.84 18.76
CA VAL A 185 11.58 -3.94 19.71
C VAL A 185 11.34 -3.32 21.08
N ARG A 186 10.16 -3.54 21.66
CA ARG A 186 9.76 -2.97 22.95
C ARG A 186 8.73 -3.87 23.66
N ALA A 187 8.85 -3.99 24.98
CA ALA A 187 7.98 -4.80 25.83
C ALA A 187 7.81 -6.26 25.34
N GLY A 188 8.89 -6.87 24.82
CA GLY A 188 8.85 -8.24 24.29
C GLY A 188 8.11 -8.41 22.96
N THR A 189 7.70 -7.31 22.32
CA THR A 189 7.08 -7.32 20.98
C THR A 189 7.95 -6.58 19.97
N THR A 190 7.91 -7.03 18.72
CA THR A 190 8.47 -6.31 17.57
C THR A 190 7.35 -5.58 16.85
N VAL A 191 7.59 -4.31 16.60
CA VAL A 191 6.68 -3.40 15.92
C VAL A 191 7.34 -2.91 14.66
N VAL A 192 6.60 -2.94 13.55
CA VAL A 192 7.03 -2.39 12.27
C VAL A 192 5.97 -1.43 11.78
N LEU A 193 6.38 -0.18 11.57
CA LEU A 193 5.63 0.81 10.81
C LEU A 193 6.14 0.79 9.38
N SER A 194 5.27 0.72 8.38
CA SER A 194 5.68 0.69 6.98
C SER A 194 4.70 1.45 6.08
N GLY A 195 5.19 2.11 5.04
CA GLY A 195 4.33 2.93 4.19
C GLY A 195 5.07 3.95 3.32
N ALA A 196 4.28 4.84 2.71
CA ALA A 196 4.75 5.87 1.78
C ALA A 196 4.66 7.31 2.35
N ALA A 197 4.22 7.44 3.61
CA ALA A 197 4.07 8.73 4.27
C ALA A 197 5.42 9.43 4.55
N LYS A 198 5.36 10.71 4.92
CA LYS A 198 6.55 11.48 5.29
C LYS A 198 7.11 11.02 6.63
N LEU A 199 8.42 11.16 6.84
CA LEU A 199 9.09 10.69 8.06
C LEU A 199 8.57 11.35 9.35
N ASP A 200 8.11 12.60 9.27
CA ASP A 200 7.50 13.29 10.40
C ASP A 200 6.15 12.67 10.77
N GLU A 201 5.36 12.24 9.78
CA GLU A 201 4.10 11.54 10.02
C GLU A 201 4.33 10.16 10.64
N PHE A 202 5.40 9.47 10.25
CA PHE A 202 5.84 8.27 10.93
C PHE A 202 6.25 8.56 12.38
N SER A 203 6.94 9.67 12.65
CA SER A 203 7.43 10.01 13.99
C SER A 203 6.27 10.27 14.97
N VAL A 204 5.20 10.92 14.52
CA VAL A 204 4.00 11.15 15.34
C VAL A 204 3.29 9.83 15.66
N LEU A 205 3.04 8.98 14.66
CA LEU A 205 2.41 7.67 14.89
C LEU A 205 3.30 6.76 15.74
N ALA A 206 4.61 6.76 15.50
CA ALA A 206 5.59 6.02 16.28
C ALA A 206 5.56 6.42 17.75
N ALA A 207 5.48 7.72 18.05
CA ALA A 207 5.36 8.21 19.42
C ALA A 207 4.09 7.69 20.11
N ALA A 208 2.94 7.78 19.43
CA ALA A 208 1.67 7.26 19.94
C ALA A 208 1.70 5.73 20.17
N VAL A 209 2.38 4.98 19.29
CA VAL A 209 2.55 3.53 19.42
C VAL A 209 3.40 3.18 20.64
N VAL A 210 4.50 3.90 20.86
CA VAL A 210 5.33 3.70 22.07
C VAL A 210 4.49 3.91 23.33
N GLN A 211 3.76 5.03 23.40
CA GLN A 211 2.90 5.33 24.55
C GLN A 211 1.83 4.25 24.76
N ALA A 212 1.21 3.74 23.70
CA ALA A 212 0.21 2.68 23.78
C ALA A 212 0.82 1.36 24.29
N ILE A 213 2.02 0.99 23.82
CA ILE A 213 2.70 -0.22 24.28
C ILE A 213 3.07 -0.12 25.76
N ASP A 214 3.62 1.02 26.19
CA ASP A 214 4.01 1.25 27.57
C ASP A 214 2.78 1.25 28.51
N SER A 215 1.66 1.83 28.06
CA SER A 215 0.39 1.83 28.81
C SER A 215 -0.22 0.43 28.92
N SER A 216 -0.18 -0.36 27.84
CA SER A 216 -0.63 -1.76 27.84
C SER A 216 0.24 -2.66 28.72
N ALA A 217 1.56 -2.44 28.70
CA ALA A 217 2.49 -3.18 29.55
C ALA A 217 2.26 -2.88 31.04
N ALA A 218 1.96 -1.63 31.40
CA ALA A 218 1.60 -1.24 32.77
C ALA A 218 0.24 -1.81 33.23
N SER A 219 -0.68 -2.05 32.29
CA SER A 219 -2.03 -2.55 32.57
C SER A 219 -2.13 -4.08 32.63
N THR A 220 -1.10 -4.80 32.16
CA THR A 220 -1.03 -6.26 32.30
C THR A 220 -0.64 -6.57 33.74
N PRO A 221 -1.53 -7.13 34.58
CA PRO A 221 -1.15 -7.48 35.94
C PRO A 221 -0.03 -8.51 35.84
N ALA A 222 1.10 -8.23 36.50
CA ALA A 222 2.10 -9.25 36.74
C ALA A 222 1.38 -10.49 37.27
N ALA A 223 1.60 -11.63 36.60
CA ALA A 223 1.13 -12.93 37.06
C ALA A 223 1.34 -13.03 38.57
N PRO A 224 0.36 -13.52 39.36
CA PRO A 224 0.45 -13.48 40.81
C PRO A 224 1.75 -14.18 41.22
N ALA A 225 2.62 -13.42 41.87
CA ALA A 225 3.79 -13.95 42.54
C ALA A 225 3.30 -15.13 43.40
N ALA A 226 3.94 -16.29 43.21
CA ALA A 226 3.72 -17.46 44.03
C ALA A 226 3.68 -17.04 45.52
N PRO A 227 2.72 -17.51 46.32
CA PRO A 227 2.72 -17.20 47.74
C PRO A 227 4.03 -17.70 48.35
N ASN A 228 4.82 -16.78 48.86
CA ASN A 228 6.04 -17.05 49.60
C ASN A 228 5.71 -18.00 50.76
N THR A 229 6.25 -19.21 50.70
CA THR A 229 6.31 -20.14 51.84
C THR A 229 7.08 -19.45 52.98
N PRO A 230 6.50 -19.23 54.17
CA PRO A 230 7.28 -18.82 55.33
C PRO A 230 8.18 -20.00 55.73
N ALA A 231 9.48 -19.75 55.71
CA ALA A 231 10.49 -20.63 56.28
C ALA A 231 10.19 -20.85 57.77
N ALA A 232 9.93 -22.09 58.16
CA ALA A 232 10.01 -22.52 59.55
C ALA A 232 11.43 -23.06 59.78
N THR A 233 12.23 -22.36 60.59
CA THR A 233 13.49 -22.87 61.12
C THR A 233 13.72 -22.33 62.52
N ASP A 234 13.53 -23.27 63.46
CA ASP A 234 14.32 -23.56 64.68
C ASP A 234 13.99 -22.96 66.06
N ALA A 235 14.14 -23.88 67.03
CA ALA A 235 14.48 -23.75 68.46
C ALA A 235 13.46 -23.09 69.42
N ALA A 236 13.25 -23.52 70.67
CA ALA A 236 13.63 -24.70 71.45
C ALA A 236 12.85 -24.66 72.79
N ASP A 237 12.73 -25.83 73.43
CA ASP A 237 12.73 -26.08 74.88
C ASP A 237 11.56 -25.59 75.78
N ALA A 238 10.77 -26.56 76.28
CA ALA A 238 10.36 -26.64 77.70
C ALA A 238 9.61 -27.96 78.00
N THR A 239 10.30 -28.80 78.77
CA THR A 239 9.89 -29.91 79.65
C THR A 239 8.41 -29.94 80.11
N ILE A 240 7.77 -31.13 80.10
CA ILE A 240 7.05 -31.75 81.25
C ILE A 240 6.52 -33.17 80.93
N SER A 241 7.02 -34.12 81.74
CA SER A 241 6.44 -35.36 82.31
C SER A 241 5.65 -36.40 81.47
N ALA A 242 6.25 -37.59 81.42
CA ALA A 242 5.64 -38.92 81.46
C ALA A 242 4.78 -39.12 82.76
N PRO A 243 3.96 -40.20 82.98
CA PRO A 243 4.23 -41.58 82.56
C PRO A 243 3.02 -42.53 82.29
N ALA A 244 3.40 -43.77 81.94
CA ALA A 244 2.76 -45.05 82.28
C ALA A 244 1.89 -45.75 81.22
N ALA A 245 2.50 -46.75 80.58
CA ALA A 245 1.85 -48.02 80.21
C ALA A 245 1.74 -48.91 81.48
N PRO A 246 0.92 -49.99 81.50
CA PRO A 246 1.32 -51.23 80.82
C PRO A 246 0.20 -52.07 80.16
N SER A 247 0.64 -52.87 79.18
CA SER A 247 0.25 -54.20 78.63
C SER A 247 -0.69 -55.12 79.46
N PRO A 248 -1.21 -56.26 78.94
CA PRO A 248 -0.82 -57.07 77.77
C PRO A 248 -1.65 -56.93 76.48
#